data_AF-A0A0E2BK16-F1
#
_entry.id   AF-A0A0E2BK16-F1
#
_cell.length_a   1.000
_cell.length_b   1.000
_cell.length_c   1.000
_cell.angle_alpha   90.00
_cell.angle_beta   90.00
_cell.angle_gamma   90.00
#
_symmetry.space_group_name_H-M   'P 1'
#
loop_
_entity.id
_entity.type
_entity.pdbx_description
1 polymer ?
#
loop_
_entity_poly.entity_id
_entity_poly.type
_entity_poly.pdbx_seq_one_letter_code
_entity_poly.pdbx_strand_id
1 'polypeptide(L)'
;MKNFLQDPDFPVLIRAYRSSLVRRYSISNLERYPELRVLPRSVIDVLLKYFLELLYPEYQGRLLLDGAFRSLSGFVHSPSKVFGLIGSLGMAAFNFGRHLGAAFKTGFAALNSYLTARHFETLLFEFTKEELRLGNDPEDPIVFGRIVSRIPKKEADQFRKDILRLFETLSNKELLNKIVLMMKAIVSKMENKSKIYTPEEVEGIRLGLGILQKGQELFRDLSDAEMKLILISIDRIEADFFEDVLRKNDGSKPSKKYLE
;
A
#
# COMPACT_ATOMS: atom_id res chain seq x y z
N MET A 1 15.05 8.26 -10.90
CA MET A 1 15.01 8.17 -9.42
C MET A 1 16.04 7.14 -8.96
N LYS A 2 16.89 7.46 -7.99
CA LYS A 2 17.79 6.48 -7.36
C LYS A 2 16.96 5.31 -6.84
N ASN A 3 17.41 4.08 -7.09
CA ASN A 3 16.71 2.88 -6.59
C ASN A 3 17.03 2.68 -5.10
N PHE A 4 16.42 3.50 -4.24
CA PHE A 4 16.63 3.45 -2.79
C PHE A 4 16.21 2.12 -2.16
N LEU A 5 15.47 1.29 -2.88
CA LEU A 5 15.16 -0.08 -2.48
C LEU A 5 16.41 -0.95 -2.28
N GLN A 6 17.52 -0.62 -2.93
CA GLN A 6 18.78 -1.35 -2.77
C GLN A 6 19.71 -0.71 -1.72
N ASP A 7 19.30 0.39 -1.11
CA ASP A 7 20.07 1.04 -0.06
C ASP A 7 20.03 0.17 1.22
N PRO A 8 21.18 -0.13 1.85
CA PRO A 8 21.25 -1.00 3.03
C PRO A 8 20.45 -0.48 4.23
N ASP A 9 20.15 0.82 4.27
CA ASP A 9 19.36 1.44 5.36
C ASP A 9 17.85 1.29 5.12
N PHE A 10 17.40 1.01 3.89
CA PHE A 10 15.99 0.94 3.55
C PHE A 10 15.18 -0.12 4.33
N PRO A 11 15.72 -1.32 4.64
CA PRO A 11 15.06 -2.27 5.53
C PRO A 11 14.71 -1.69 6.92
N VAL A 12 15.50 -0.76 7.44
CA VAL A 12 15.24 -0.12 8.74
C VAL A 12 13.97 0.72 8.68
N LEU A 13 13.80 1.53 7.62
CA LEU A 13 12.57 2.28 7.41
C LEU A 13 11.34 1.36 7.34
N ILE A 14 11.45 0.23 6.62
CA ILE A 14 10.35 -0.73 6.51
C ILE A 14 9.95 -1.27 7.90
N ARG A 15 10.92 -1.68 8.73
CA ARG A 15 10.62 -2.16 10.09
C ARG A 15 10.04 -1.06 10.98
N ALA A 16 10.61 0.14 10.95
CA ALA A 16 10.12 1.29 11.70
C ALA A 16 8.67 1.65 11.34
N TYR A 17 8.35 1.69 10.05
CA TYR A 17 7.00 1.99 9.57
C TYR A 17 6.00 0.89 9.97
N ARG A 18 6.37 -0.39 9.81
CA ARG A 18 5.56 -1.55 10.25
C ARG A 18 5.29 -1.51 11.76
N SER A 19 6.33 -1.25 12.56
CA SER A 19 6.22 -1.12 14.01
C SER A 19 5.29 0.04 14.40
N SER A 20 5.38 1.17 13.69
CA SER A 20 4.47 2.30 13.87
C SER A 20 3.02 1.91 13.59
N LEU A 21 2.72 1.24 12.48
CA LEU A 21 1.37 0.75 12.17
C LEU A 21 0.82 -0.16 13.27
N VAL A 22 1.59 -1.14 13.74
CA VAL A 22 1.16 -2.03 14.82
C VAL A 22 0.79 -1.25 16.08
N ARG A 23 1.53 -0.19 16.42
CA ARG A 23 1.20 0.71 17.52
C ARG A 23 -0.09 1.50 17.27
N ARG A 24 -0.29 2.03 16.06
CA ARG A 24 -1.50 2.79 15.68
C ARG A 24 -2.78 1.97 15.81
N TYR A 25 -2.74 0.66 15.54
CA TYR A 25 -3.89 -0.25 15.65
C TYR A 25 -3.84 -1.15 16.90
N SER A 26 -3.00 -0.80 17.88
CA SER A 26 -2.92 -1.51 19.17
C SER A 26 -4.20 -1.31 20.00
N ILE A 27 -4.50 -2.27 20.89
CA ILE A 27 -5.71 -2.22 21.73
C ILE A 27 -5.81 -0.87 22.47
N SER A 28 -4.72 -0.45 23.11
CA SER A 28 -4.66 0.80 23.87
C SER A 28 -4.92 2.03 23.02
N ASN A 29 -4.44 2.10 21.77
CA ASN A 29 -4.74 3.25 20.91
C ASN A 29 -6.18 3.21 20.39
N LEU A 30 -6.73 2.02 20.13
CA LEU A 30 -8.10 1.87 19.65
C LEU A 30 -9.16 2.30 20.67
N GLU A 31 -8.83 2.35 21.96
CA GLU A 31 -9.71 2.89 23.00
C GLU A 31 -10.12 4.36 22.77
N ARG A 32 -9.30 5.12 22.01
CA ARG A 32 -9.60 6.50 21.59
C ARG A 32 -10.73 6.60 20.57
N TYR A 33 -11.11 5.49 19.96
CA TYR A 33 -12.07 5.41 18.84
C TYR A 33 -13.22 4.45 19.22
N PRO A 34 -14.13 4.87 20.13
CA PRO A 34 -15.18 4.00 20.65
C PRO A 34 -16.13 3.45 19.57
N GLU A 35 -16.24 4.13 18.43
CA GLU A 35 -16.99 3.67 17.27
C GLU A 35 -16.49 2.32 16.71
N LEU A 36 -15.21 1.99 16.90
CA LEU A 36 -14.62 0.73 16.45
C LEU A 36 -14.97 -0.46 17.33
N ARG A 37 -15.58 -0.25 18.51
CA ARG A 37 -15.97 -1.34 19.42
C ARG A 37 -17.02 -2.27 18.84
N VAL A 38 -17.74 -1.82 17.81
CA VAL A 38 -18.73 -2.65 17.10
C VAL A 38 -18.07 -3.71 16.23
N LEU A 39 -16.79 -3.54 15.85
CA LEU A 39 -16.05 -4.51 15.07
C LEU A 39 -15.33 -5.50 16.01
N PRO A 40 -15.42 -6.81 15.76
CA PRO A 40 -14.63 -7.78 16.50
C PRO A 40 -13.14 -7.51 16.36
N ARG A 41 -12.38 -7.64 17.46
CA ARG A 41 -10.92 -7.44 17.45
C ARG A 41 -10.22 -8.29 16.38
N SER A 42 -10.68 -9.53 16.19
CA SER A 42 -10.16 -10.44 15.16
C SER A 42 -10.24 -9.86 13.75
N VAL A 43 -11.30 -9.10 13.42
CA VAL A 43 -11.43 -8.43 12.12
C VAL A 43 -10.34 -7.38 11.95
N ILE A 44 -10.10 -6.57 12.99
CA ILE A 44 -9.07 -5.52 12.96
C ILE A 44 -7.68 -6.14 12.82
N ASP A 45 -7.39 -7.22 13.55
CA ASP A 45 -6.09 -7.90 13.49
C ASP A 45 -5.84 -8.53 12.12
N VAL A 46 -6.87 -9.12 11.50
CA VAL A 46 -6.76 -9.68 10.15
C VAL A 46 -6.58 -8.56 9.12
N LEU A 47 -7.28 -7.43 9.24
CA LEU A 47 -7.10 -6.25 8.38
C LEU A 47 -5.71 -5.64 8.52
N LEU A 48 -5.19 -5.49 9.73
CA LEU A 48 -3.84 -5.00 9.99
C LEU A 48 -2.80 -5.94 9.39
N LYS A 49 -2.96 -7.26 9.60
CA LYS A 49 -2.07 -8.26 9.00
C LYS A 49 -2.12 -8.20 7.47
N TYR A 50 -3.32 -8.09 6.90
CA TYR A 50 -3.51 -7.92 5.47
C TYR A 50 -2.80 -6.67 4.94
N PHE A 51 -2.92 -5.53 5.63
CA PHE A 51 -2.23 -4.29 5.27
C PHE A 51 -0.70 -4.44 5.32
N LEU A 52 -0.19 -5.07 6.37
CA LEU A 52 1.22 -5.34 6.56
C LEU A 52 1.77 -6.36 5.56
N GLU A 53 0.95 -7.23 4.99
CA GLU A 53 1.36 -8.16 3.93
C GLU A 53 1.22 -7.54 2.54
N LEU A 54 0.18 -6.74 2.29
CA LEU A 54 -0.13 -6.15 0.99
C LEU A 54 0.69 -4.88 0.73
N LEU A 55 0.63 -3.89 1.63
CA LEU A 55 1.15 -2.55 1.36
C LEU A 55 2.54 -2.33 1.92
N TYR A 56 2.81 -2.92 3.08
CA TYR A 56 4.09 -2.78 3.76
C TYR A 56 4.69 -4.13 4.14
N PRO A 57 4.88 -5.07 3.20
CA PRO A 57 5.53 -6.34 3.48
C PRO A 57 6.94 -6.12 4.03
N GLU A 58 7.50 -7.19 4.59
CA GLU A 58 8.92 -7.20 4.94
C GLU A 58 9.80 -6.94 3.72
N TYR A 59 11.05 -6.55 3.95
CA TYR A 59 11.94 -6.05 2.91
C TYR A 59 12.01 -6.94 1.66
N GLN A 60 12.13 -8.27 1.82
CA GLN A 60 12.15 -9.20 0.68
C GLN A 60 10.83 -9.19 -0.09
N GLY A 61 9.71 -9.25 0.63
CA GLY A 61 8.38 -9.10 0.02
C GLY A 61 8.25 -7.75 -0.67
N ARG A 62 8.85 -6.69 -0.12
CA ARG A 62 8.80 -5.35 -0.71
C ARG A 62 9.57 -5.24 -2.03
N LEU A 63 10.73 -5.89 -2.14
CA LEU A 63 11.48 -5.98 -3.39
C LEU A 63 10.68 -6.73 -4.46
N LEU A 64 10.08 -7.87 -4.09
CA LEU A 64 9.24 -8.66 -4.99
C LEU A 64 8.02 -7.88 -5.46
N LEU A 65 7.35 -7.19 -4.54
CA LEU A 65 6.16 -6.38 -4.82
C LEU A 65 6.51 -5.20 -5.76
N ASP A 66 7.62 -4.50 -5.53
CA ASP A 66 8.09 -3.44 -6.44
C ASP A 66 8.46 -3.98 -7.83
N GLY A 67 9.14 -5.13 -7.89
CA GLY A 67 9.44 -5.83 -9.14
C GLY A 67 8.16 -6.18 -9.91
N ALA A 68 7.19 -6.80 -9.24
CA ALA A 68 5.89 -7.12 -9.80
C ALA A 68 5.18 -5.87 -10.37
N PHE A 69 5.20 -4.77 -9.63
CA PHE A 69 4.56 -3.52 -10.06
C PHE A 69 5.26 -2.84 -11.22
N ARG A 70 6.60 -2.88 -11.27
CA ARG A 70 7.37 -2.41 -12.43
C ARG A 70 7.00 -3.19 -13.69
N SER A 71 6.93 -4.52 -13.58
CA SER A 71 6.48 -5.38 -14.68
C SER A 71 5.04 -5.02 -15.09
N LEU A 72 4.12 -4.87 -14.13
CA LEU A 72 2.72 -4.47 -14.35
C LEU A 72 2.56 -3.10 -15.02
N SER A 73 3.29 -2.08 -14.58
CA SER A 73 3.23 -0.73 -15.17
C SER A 73 3.66 -0.72 -16.64
N GLY A 74 4.62 -1.57 -17.00
CA GLY A 74 5.02 -1.79 -18.40
C GLY A 74 3.86 -2.26 -19.29
N PHE A 75 2.91 -3.02 -18.75
CA PHE A 75 1.73 -3.51 -19.47
C PHE A 75 0.66 -2.42 -19.68
N VAL A 76 0.52 -1.46 -18.76
CA VAL A 76 -0.40 -0.30 -18.92
C VAL A 76 0.07 0.63 -20.01
N HIS A 77 1.37 0.93 -20.02
CA HIS A 77 1.97 1.85 -20.97
C HIS A 77 2.22 1.19 -22.34
N SER A 78 2.13 -0.15 -22.43
CA SER A 78 2.25 -0.92 -23.68
C SER A 78 1.04 -1.83 -23.90
N PRO A 79 -0.13 -1.28 -24.30
CA PRO A 79 -1.35 -2.06 -24.50
C PRO A 79 -1.15 -3.21 -25.49
N SER A 80 -0.29 -3.06 -26.50
CA SER A 80 0.02 -4.09 -27.51
C SER A 80 0.59 -5.39 -26.92
N LYS A 81 1.38 -5.33 -25.83
CA LYS A 81 1.88 -6.53 -25.12
C LYS A 81 0.76 -7.26 -24.38
N VAL A 82 -0.22 -6.52 -23.86
CA VAL A 82 -1.43 -7.05 -23.20
C VAL A 82 -2.42 -7.59 -24.23
N PHE A 83 -2.63 -6.88 -25.33
CA PHE A 83 -3.48 -7.33 -26.43
C PHE A 83 -2.89 -8.53 -27.17
N GLY A 84 -1.57 -8.70 -27.24
CA GLY A 84 -0.94 -9.93 -27.73
C GLY A 84 -1.12 -11.15 -26.80
N LEU A 85 -1.37 -10.92 -25.50
CA LEU A 85 -1.82 -11.95 -24.57
C LEU A 85 -3.32 -12.26 -24.77
N ILE A 86 -4.15 -11.28 -25.11
CA ILE A 86 -5.62 -11.43 -25.21
C ILE A 86 -6.08 -11.87 -26.61
N GLY A 87 -5.39 -11.45 -27.68
CA GLY A 87 -5.73 -11.75 -29.07
C GLY A 87 -5.67 -13.24 -29.41
N SER A 88 -4.98 -14.05 -28.60
CA SER A 88 -5.01 -15.52 -28.71
C SER A 88 -6.23 -16.18 -28.04
N LEU A 89 -7.23 -15.42 -27.57
CA LEU A 89 -8.42 -15.95 -26.84
C LEU A 89 -9.64 -16.29 -27.71
N GLY A 90 -9.66 -16.02 -29.01
CA GLY A 90 -10.88 -16.23 -29.81
C GLY A 90 -12.10 -15.52 -29.19
N MET A 91 -13.32 -16.05 -29.35
CA MET A 91 -14.60 -15.43 -28.91
C MET A 91 -14.63 -14.87 -27.47
N ALA A 92 -13.78 -15.32 -26.55
CA ALA A 92 -13.67 -14.73 -25.21
C ALA A 92 -13.11 -13.29 -25.21
N ALA A 93 -12.28 -12.89 -26.18
CA ALA A 93 -11.80 -11.51 -26.30
C ALA A 93 -12.92 -10.50 -26.64
N PHE A 94 -14.00 -10.95 -27.29
CA PHE A 94 -15.09 -10.08 -27.77
C PHE A 94 -16.00 -9.59 -26.63
N ASN A 95 -16.28 -10.44 -25.63
CA ASN A 95 -17.06 -10.06 -24.45
C ASN A 95 -16.28 -9.19 -23.45
N PHE A 96 -14.95 -9.28 -23.48
CA PHE A 96 -14.08 -8.59 -22.55
C PHE A 96 -13.57 -7.23 -23.09
N GLY A 97 -13.42 -7.05 -24.40
CA GLY A 97 -12.71 -5.91 -25.00
C GLY A 97 -13.22 -4.50 -24.64
N ARG A 98 -14.54 -4.30 -24.47
CA ARG A 98 -15.12 -2.96 -24.19
C ARG A 98 -15.08 -2.57 -22.70
N HIS A 99 -15.16 -3.53 -21.79
CA HIS A 99 -15.12 -3.29 -20.33
C HIS A 99 -13.75 -3.54 -19.71
N LEU A 100 -12.85 -4.23 -20.41
CA LEU A 100 -11.47 -4.48 -19.99
C LEU A 100 -10.65 -3.22 -19.84
N GLY A 101 -10.69 -2.29 -20.81
CA GLY A 101 -9.87 -1.07 -20.74
C GLY A 101 -10.22 -0.22 -19.51
N ALA A 102 -11.50 -0.13 -19.18
CA ALA A 102 -11.98 0.55 -17.97
C ALA A 102 -11.61 -0.23 -16.69
N ALA A 103 -11.80 -1.55 -16.65
CA ALA A 103 -11.44 -2.38 -15.50
C ALA A 103 -9.91 -2.41 -15.26
N PHE A 104 -9.10 -2.45 -16.32
CA PHE A 104 -7.65 -2.29 -16.29
C PHE A 104 -7.31 -0.91 -15.75
N LYS A 105 -7.89 0.17 -16.28
CA LYS A 105 -7.62 1.54 -15.84
C LYS A 105 -7.99 1.76 -14.38
N THR A 106 -9.10 1.20 -13.90
CA THR A 106 -9.55 1.33 -12.50
C THR A 106 -8.73 0.45 -11.55
N GLY A 107 -8.46 -0.82 -11.91
CA GLY A 107 -7.58 -1.69 -11.13
C GLY A 107 -6.16 -1.16 -11.06
N PHE A 108 -5.67 -0.56 -12.16
CA PHE A 108 -4.38 0.14 -12.17
C PHE A 108 -4.41 1.50 -11.50
N ALA A 109 -5.55 2.19 -11.38
CA ALA A 109 -5.63 3.43 -10.60
C ALA A 109 -5.41 3.15 -9.10
N ALA A 110 -5.97 2.05 -8.59
CA ALA A 110 -5.66 1.55 -7.25
C ALA A 110 -4.18 1.14 -7.10
N LEU A 111 -3.59 0.54 -8.14
CA LEU A 111 -2.14 0.28 -8.23
C LEU A 111 -1.31 1.57 -8.30
N ASN A 112 -1.83 2.61 -8.92
CA ASN A 112 -1.19 3.92 -9.05
C ASN A 112 -1.11 4.62 -7.68
N SER A 113 -2.10 4.40 -6.80
CA SER A 113 -2.03 4.82 -5.39
C SER A 113 -0.83 4.18 -4.66
N TYR A 114 -0.47 2.93 -4.99
CA TYR A 114 0.78 2.31 -4.50
C TYR A 114 2.03 2.96 -5.12
N LEU A 115 2.00 3.37 -6.39
CA LEU A 115 3.11 4.14 -6.98
C LEU A 115 3.26 5.52 -6.34
N THR A 116 2.17 6.19 -5.96
CA THR A 116 2.24 7.46 -5.20
C THR A 116 2.80 7.27 -3.80
N ALA A 117 2.56 6.11 -3.15
CA ALA A 117 3.21 5.75 -1.89
C ALA A 117 4.75 5.78 -1.98
N ARG A 118 5.33 5.55 -3.17
CA ARG A 118 6.78 5.62 -3.38
C ARG A 118 7.35 7.02 -3.18
N HIS A 119 6.60 8.06 -3.52
CA HIS A 119 7.05 9.43 -3.30
C HIS A 119 7.13 9.71 -1.79
N PHE A 120 6.07 9.39 -1.06
CA PHE A 120 6.01 9.51 0.39
C PHE A 120 7.13 8.73 1.09
N GLU A 121 7.39 7.50 0.65
CA GLU A 121 8.48 6.67 1.22
C GLU A 121 9.87 7.17 0.86
N THR A 122 10.04 7.79 -0.31
CA THR A 122 11.30 8.44 -0.66
C THR A 122 11.59 9.57 0.34
N LEU A 123 10.59 10.41 0.64
CA LEU A 123 10.73 11.48 1.62
C LEU A 123 11.01 10.94 3.03
N LEU A 124 10.25 9.93 3.47
CA LEU A 124 10.51 9.27 4.75
C LEU A 124 11.93 8.69 4.81
N PHE A 125 12.40 8.10 3.72
CA PHE A 125 13.72 7.48 3.69
C PHE A 125 14.84 8.51 3.81
N GLU A 126 14.75 9.63 3.12
CA GLU A 126 15.75 10.71 3.25
C GLU A 126 15.87 11.17 4.71
N PHE A 127 14.75 11.41 5.40
CA PHE A 127 14.76 11.80 6.81
C PHE A 127 15.21 10.67 7.74
N THR A 128 14.91 9.42 7.40
CA THR A 128 15.40 8.24 8.13
C THR A 128 16.93 8.16 8.06
N LYS A 129 17.52 8.40 6.88
CA LYS A 129 18.97 8.40 6.72
C LYS A 129 19.65 9.48 7.54
N GLU A 130 19.02 10.63 7.70
CA GLU A 130 19.55 11.68 8.58
C GLU A 130 19.56 11.24 10.05
N GLU A 131 18.48 10.66 10.57
CA GLU A 131 18.45 10.14 11.94
C GLU A 131 19.44 9.00 12.16
N LEU A 132 19.60 8.10 11.19
CA LEU A 132 20.61 7.03 11.23
C LEU A 132 22.04 7.58 11.29
N ARG A 133 22.36 8.63 10.52
CA ARG A 133 23.67 9.30 10.58
C ARG A 133 23.95 9.96 11.93
N LEU A 134 22.90 10.35 12.65
CA LEU A 134 22.99 10.89 14.01
C LEU A 134 23.10 9.78 15.08
N GLY A 135 23.05 8.51 14.68
CA GLY A 135 23.10 7.36 15.60
C GLY A 135 21.78 7.06 16.29
N ASN A 136 20.67 7.66 15.84
CA ASN A 136 19.35 7.41 16.39
C ASN A 136 18.73 6.17 15.74
N ASP A 137 17.90 5.44 16.50
CA ASP A 137 17.17 4.27 16.00
C ASP A 137 15.79 4.68 15.45
N PRO A 138 15.52 4.59 14.14
CA PRO A 138 14.21 4.90 13.56
C PRO A 138 13.05 4.02 14.05
N GLU A 139 13.31 2.85 14.65
CA GLU A 139 12.25 1.99 15.20
C GLU A 139 11.68 2.54 16.53
N ASP A 140 12.44 3.39 17.22
CA ASP A 140 12.00 4.15 18.38
C ASP A 140 10.82 5.07 18.00
N PRO A 141 9.67 5.00 18.71
CA PRO A 141 8.49 5.80 18.40
C PRO A 141 8.73 7.33 18.36
N ILE A 142 9.62 7.85 19.20
CA ILE A 142 9.96 9.27 19.28
C ILE A 142 10.78 9.67 18.05
N VAL A 143 11.80 8.88 17.71
CA VAL A 143 12.64 9.11 16.52
C VAL A 143 11.78 9.02 15.27
N PHE A 144 10.96 7.98 15.16
CA PHE A 144 10.03 7.83 14.05
C PHE A 144 9.04 8.99 13.94
N GLY A 145 8.55 9.48 15.08
CA GLY A 145 7.73 10.70 15.13
C GLY A 145 8.47 11.90 14.53
N ARG A 146 9.74 12.12 14.86
CA ARG A 146 10.55 13.18 14.22
C ARG A 146 10.65 13.01 12.71
N ILE A 147 10.96 11.81 12.23
CA ILE A 147 11.01 11.49 10.79
C ILE A 147 9.68 11.86 10.11
N VAL A 148 8.56 11.40 10.66
CA VAL A 148 7.23 11.64 10.10
C VAL A 148 6.84 13.12 10.12
N SER A 149 7.16 13.86 11.19
CA SER A 149 6.80 15.27 11.33
C SER A 149 7.45 16.19 10.30
N ARG A 150 8.55 15.74 9.70
CA ARG A 150 9.28 16.48 8.66
C ARG A 150 8.62 16.35 7.29
N ILE A 151 7.69 15.40 7.12
CA ILE A 151 6.95 15.24 5.88
C ILE A 151 5.96 16.41 5.75
N PRO A 152 5.91 17.11 4.60
CA PRO A 152 4.94 18.16 4.38
C PRO A 152 3.51 17.62 4.56
N LYS A 153 2.66 18.33 5.30
CA LYS A 153 1.26 17.92 5.57
C LYS A 153 0.51 17.52 4.29
N LYS A 154 0.70 18.27 3.20
CA LYS A 154 0.10 17.97 1.90
C LYS A 154 0.46 16.57 1.37
N GLU A 155 1.72 16.16 1.51
CA GLU A 155 2.20 14.85 1.05
C GLU A 155 1.65 13.73 1.96
N ALA A 156 1.61 13.95 3.27
CA ALA A 156 1.00 13.02 4.23
C ALA A 156 -0.50 12.82 3.98
N ASP A 157 -1.25 13.91 3.78
CA ASP A 157 -2.68 13.87 3.48
C ASP A 157 -2.96 13.19 2.14
N GLN A 158 -2.13 13.45 1.13
CA GLN A 158 -2.25 12.80 -0.19
C GLN A 158 -2.02 11.29 -0.08
N PHE A 159 -0.95 10.89 0.61
CA PHE A 159 -0.65 9.49 0.87
C PHE A 159 -1.78 8.76 1.61
N ARG A 160 -2.34 9.39 2.66
CA ARG A 160 -3.49 8.87 3.41
C ARG A 160 -4.70 8.64 2.49
N LYS A 161 -5.05 9.63 1.67
CA LYS A 161 -6.15 9.54 0.69
C LYS A 161 -5.92 8.44 -0.34
N ASP A 162 -4.68 8.24 -0.77
CA ASP A 162 -4.33 7.21 -1.75
C ASP A 162 -4.47 5.79 -1.15
N ILE A 163 -4.08 5.59 0.11
CA ILE A 163 -4.34 4.33 0.83
C ILE A 163 -5.84 4.08 0.96
N LEU A 164 -6.62 5.10 1.36
CA LEU A 164 -8.07 4.95 1.53
C LEU A 164 -8.77 4.58 0.23
N ARG A 165 -8.41 5.23 -0.88
CA ARG A 165 -8.95 4.89 -2.22
C ARG A 165 -8.60 3.47 -2.63
N LEU A 166 -7.39 3.01 -2.29
CA LEU A 166 -7.01 1.63 -2.55
C LEU A 166 -7.90 0.66 -1.76
N PHE A 167 -8.09 0.88 -0.45
CA PHE A 167 -8.99 0.06 0.35
C PHE A 167 -10.44 0.10 -0.15
N GLU A 168 -10.96 1.28 -0.48
CA GLU A 168 -12.29 1.44 -1.06
C GLU A 168 -12.42 0.62 -2.35
N THR A 169 -11.42 0.67 -3.23
CA THR A 169 -11.39 -0.11 -4.47
C THR A 169 -11.37 -1.61 -4.20
N LEU A 170 -10.52 -2.06 -3.26
CA LEU A 170 -10.41 -3.49 -2.92
C LEU A 170 -11.65 -4.00 -2.17
N SER A 171 -12.36 -3.14 -1.46
CA SER A 171 -13.59 -3.51 -0.77
C SER A 171 -14.78 -3.71 -1.71
N ASN A 172 -14.73 -3.18 -2.92
CA ASN A 172 -15.76 -3.41 -3.93
C ASN A 172 -15.66 -4.86 -4.45
N LYS A 173 -16.52 -5.73 -3.93
CA LYS A 173 -16.52 -7.18 -4.20
C LYS A 173 -16.61 -7.52 -5.69
N GLU A 174 -17.46 -6.80 -6.44
CA GLU A 174 -17.64 -7.03 -7.87
C GLU A 174 -16.38 -6.64 -8.66
N LEU A 175 -15.83 -5.46 -8.37
CA LEU A 175 -14.62 -4.97 -9.02
C LEU A 175 -13.42 -5.85 -8.69
N LEU A 176 -13.23 -6.20 -7.42
CA LEU A 176 -12.13 -7.07 -6.99
C LEU A 176 -12.21 -8.44 -7.66
N ASN A 177 -13.41 -9.02 -7.80
CA ASN A 177 -13.59 -10.28 -8.51
C ASN A 177 -13.20 -10.20 -9.99
N LYS A 178 -13.56 -9.11 -10.68
CA LYS A 178 -13.15 -8.88 -12.07
C LYS A 178 -11.63 -8.75 -12.19
N ILE A 179 -10.98 -8.05 -11.25
CA ILE A 179 -9.51 -7.91 -11.21
C ILE A 179 -8.84 -9.27 -10.99
N VAL A 180 -9.32 -10.07 -10.04
CA VAL A 180 -8.76 -11.41 -9.75
C VAL A 180 -8.88 -12.35 -10.93
N LEU A 181 -10.04 -12.43 -11.58
CA LEU A 181 -10.24 -13.28 -12.76
C LEU A 181 -9.30 -12.90 -13.91
N MET A 182 -9.10 -11.60 -14.11
CA MET A 182 -8.19 -11.08 -15.12
C MET A 182 -6.73 -11.42 -14.81
N MET A 183 -6.29 -11.20 -13.56
CA MET A 183 -4.94 -11.52 -13.10
C MET A 183 -4.66 -13.02 -13.25
N LYS A 184 -5.62 -13.89 -12.92
CA LYS A 184 -5.53 -15.35 -13.16
C LYS A 184 -5.29 -15.68 -14.63
N ALA A 185 -6.04 -15.04 -15.54
CA ALA A 185 -5.88 -15.26 -16.97
C ALA A 185 -4.51 -14.79 -17.49
N ILE A 186 -3.97 -13.69 -16.94
CA ILE A 186 -2.64 -13.18 -17.28
C ILE A 186 -1.56 -14.14 -16.80
N VAL A 187 -1.57 -14.54 -15.52
CA VAL A 187 -0.59 -15.48 -14.94
C VAL A 187 -0.55 -16.78 -15.73
N SER A 188 -1.71 -17.39 -15.98
CA SER A 188 -1.80 -18.65 -16.74
C SER A 188 -1.18 -18.54 -18.14
N LYS A 189 -1.31 -17.38 -18.80
CA LYS A 189 -0.69 -17.18 -20.12
C LYS A 189 0.80 -16.90 -20.07
N MET A 190 1.26 -16.19 -19.04
CA MET A 190 2.69 -15.93 -18.87
C MET A 190 3.45 -17.22 -18.58
N GLU A 191 2.88 -18.11 -17.76
CA GLU A 191 3.43 -19.45 -17.47
C GLU A 191 3.63 -20.29 -18.75
N ASN A 192 2.70 -20.17 -19.71
CA ASN A 192 2.77 -20.88 -20.98
C ASN A 192 3.68 -20.21 -22.03
N LYS A 193 4.31 -19.07 -21.72
CA LYS A 193 5.14 -18.28 -22.64
C LYS A 193 6.52 -17.96 -22.04
N SER A 194 7.23 -18.99 -21.58
CA SER A 194 8.57 -18.90 -20.96
C SER A 194 9.67 -18.26 -21.82
N LYS A 195 9.47 -18.15 -23.15
CA LYS A 195 10.37 -17.45 -24.06
C LYS A 195 10.20 -15.92 -24.06
N ILE A 196 9.09 -15.42 -23.51
CA ILE A 196 8.71 -14.00 -23.53
C ILE A 196 8.75 -13.40 -22.13
N TYR A 197 8.38 -14.17 -21.10
CA TYR A 197 8.35 -13.71 -19.71
C TYR A 197 9.35 -14.47 -18.87
N THR A 198 10.05 -13.75 -17.98
CA THR A 198 10.97 -14.39 -17.05
C THR A 198 10.22 -15.01 -15.87
N PRO A 199 10.79 -16.03 -15.20
CA PRO A 199 10.20 -16.62 -14.00
C PRO A 199 9.90 -15.58 -12.91
N GLU A 200 10.76 -14.57 -12.76
CA GLU A 200 10.61 -13.50 -11.77
C GLU A 200 9.40 -12.60 -12.10
N GLU A 201 9.15 -12.31 -13.38
CA GLU A 201 7.98 -11.57 -13.81
C GLU A 201 6.69 -12.35 -13.51
N VAL A 202 6.67 -13.65 -13.82
CA VAL A 202 5.52 -14.53 -13.54
C VAL A 202 5.25 -14.59 -12.05
N GLU A 203 6.28 -14.79 -11.23
CA GLU A 203 6.16 -14.86 -9.79
C GLU A 203 5.67 -13.54 -9.19
N GLY A 204 6.16 -12.40 -9.69
CA GLY A 204 5.67 -11.10 -9.28
C GLY A 204 4.16 -10.93 -9.48
N ILE A 205 3.63 -11.30 -10.67
CA ILE A 205 2.19 -11.24 -10.94
C ILE A 205 1.41 -12.24 -10.06
N ARG A 206 1.96 -13.44 -9.84
CA ARG A 206 1.37 -14.48 -8.99
C ARG A 206 1.25 -14.02 -7.53
N LEU A 207 2.28 -13.37 -6.99
CA LEU A 207 2.25 -12.77 -5.66
C LEU A 207 1.16 -11.72 -5.55
N GLY A 208 1.09 -10.78 -6.51
CA GLY A 208 0.02 -9.78 -6.56
C GLY A 208 -1.38 -10.39 -6.61
N LEU A 209 -1.58 -11.43 -7.42
CA LEU A 209 -2.84 -12.19 -7.47
C LEU A 209 -3.19 -12.81 -6.12
N GLY A 210 -2.23 -13.46 -5.44
CA GLY A 210 -2.45 -14.07 -4.13
C GLY A 210 -2.92 -13.05 -3.09
N ILE A 211 -2.39 -11.82 -3.12
CA ILE A 211 -2.81 -10.77 -2.20
C ILE A 211 -4.24 -10.28 -2.52
N LEU A 212 -4.60 -10.15 -3.79
CA LEU A 212 -5.97 -9.80 -4.19
C LEU A 212 -6.98 -10.87 -3.75
N GLN A 213 -6.60 -12.15 -3.83
CA GLN A 213 -7.45 -13.26 -3.37
C GLN A 213 -7.64 -13.25 -1.85
N LYS A 214 -6.58 -13.00 -1.07
CA LYS A 214 -6.69 -12.79 0.39
C LYS A 214 -7.63 -11.62 0.72
N GLY A 215 -7.57 -10.55 -0.06
CA GLY A 215 -8.50 -9.43 0.06
C GLY A 215 -9.95 -9.85 -0.17
N GLN A 216 -10.21 -10.67 -1.21
CA GLN A 216 -11.56 -11.18 -1.48
C GLN A 216 -12.11 -11.97 -0.30
N GLU A 217 -11.29 -12.87 0.26
CA GLU A 217 -11.67 -13.68 1.42
C GLU A 217 -11.98 -12.81 2.64
N LEU A 218 -11.13 -11.82 2.91
CA LEU A 218 -11.29 -10.91 4.04
C LEU A 218 -12.55 -10.03 3.94
N PHE A 219 -12.81 -9.50 2.75
CA PHE A 219 -13.93 -8.58 2.54
C PHE A 219 -15.26 -9.29 2.28
N ARG A 220 -15.25 -10.59 1.97
CA ARG A 220 -16.47 -11.36 1.69
C ARG A 220 -17.46 -11.28 2.84
N ASP A 221 -16.97 -11.45 4.06
CA ASP A 221 -17.79 -11.62 5.25
C ASP A 221 -18.13 -10.28 5.94
N LEU A 222 -17.63 -9.15 5.41
CA LEU A 222 -17.95 -7.81 5.89
C LEU A 222 -19.16 -7.23 5.14
N SER A 223 -20.06 -6.61 5.88
CA SER A 223 -21.15 -5.79 5.34
C SER A 223 -20.63 -4.44 4.84
N ASP A 224 -21.41 -3.78 3.97
CA ASP A 224 -21.06 -2.45 3.46
C ASP A 224 -20.97 -1.40 4.59
N ALA A 225 -21.78 -1.56 5.65
CA ALA A 225 -21.75 -0.70 6.82
C ALA A 225 -20.45 -0.87 7.63
N GLU A 226 -20.04 -2.11 7.89
CA GLU A 226 -18.76 -2.40 8.55
C GLU A 226 -17.58 -1.90 7.71
N MET A 227 -17.62 -2.11 6.39
CA MET A 227 -16.58 -1.64 5.49
C MET A 227 -16.45 -0.11 5.52
N LYS A 228 -17.58 0.60 5.46
CA LYS A 228 -17.61 2.05 5.55
C LYS A 228 -17.05 2.54 6.88
N LEU A 229 -17.40 1.87 7.97
CA LEU A 229 -16.86 2.19 9.29
C LEU A 229 -15.34 1.98 9.34
N ILE A 230 -14.83 0.85 8.82
CA ILE A 230 -13.39 0.57 8.72
C ILE A 230 -12.67 1.70 7.98
N LEU A 231 -13.17 2.10 6.81
CA LEU A 231 -12.56 3.17 6.00
C LEU A 231 -12.51 4.51 6.74
N ILE A 232 -13.62 4.91 7.38
CA ILE A 232 -13.69 6.15 8.17
C ILE A 232 -12.70 6.09 9.33
N SER A 233 -12.60 4.94 10.00
CA SER A 233 -11.71 4.78 11.14
C SER A 233 -10.24 4.76 10.73
N ILE A 234 -9.88 4.15 9.60
CA ILE A 234 -8.52 4.25 9.05
C ILE A 234 -8.17 5.71 8.77
N ASP A 235 -9.06 6.47 8.11
CA ASP A 235 -8.82 7.89 7.81
C ASP A 235 -8.55 8.68 9.09
N ARG A 236 -9.39 8.46 10.12
CA ARG A 236 -9.29 9.13 11.42
C ARG A 236 -8.02 8.74 12.18
N ILE A 237 -7.71 7.44 12.31
CA ILE A 237 -6.52 6.95 13.03
C ILE A 237 -5.24 7.49 12.39
N GLU A 238 -5.16 7.44 11.05
CA GLU A 238 -3.98 7.93 10.35
C GLU A 238 -3.87 9.46 10.45
N ALA A 239 -4.98 10.21 10.33
CA ALA A 239 -5.00 11.66 10.52
C ALA A 239 -4.54 12.06 11.94
N ASP A 240 -5.15 11.48 12.97
CA ASP A 240 -4.84 11.74 14.37
C ASP A 240 -3.36 11.45 14.68
N PHE A 241 -2.80 10.37 14.10
CA PHE A 241 -1.37 10.06 14.25
C PHE A 241 -0.47 11.17 13.68
N PHE A 242 -0.73 11.61 12.44
CA PHE A 242 0.06 12.68 11.82
C PHE A 242 -0.06 13.99 12.62
N GLU A 243 -1.26 14.35 13.07
CA GLU A 243 -1.48 15.57 13.86
C GLU A 243 -0.84 15.50 15.25
N ASP A 244 -0.90 14.34 15.92
CA ASP A 244 -0.25 14.10 17.21
C ASP A 244 1.27 14.26 17.09
N VAL A 245 1.85 13.72 16.02
CA VAL A 245 3.29 13.82 15.74
C VAL A 245 3.71 15.27 15.44
N LEU A 246 2.94 16.01 14.65
CA LEU A 246 3.21 17.42 14.36
C LEU A 246 3.15 18.27 15.63
N ARG A 247 2.10 18.10 16.45
CA ARG A 247 1.91 18.83 17.71
C ARG A 247 3.03 18.59 18.71
N LYS A 248 3.45 17.32 18.88
CA LYS A 248 4.54 16.95 19.80
C LYS A 248 5.86 17.59 19.39
N ASN A 249 6.13 17.71 18.09
CA ASN A 249 7.36 18.33 17.61
C ASN A 249 7.31 19.86 17.59
N ASP A 250 6.16 20.48 17.34
CA ASP A 250 6.01 21.94 17.50
C ASP A 250 6.15 22.39 18.97
N GLY A 251 5.68 21.57 19.92
CA GLY A 251 5.92 21.78 21.36
C GLY A 251 7.37 21.57 21.81
N SER A 252 8.22 20.99 20.96
CA SER A 252 9.65 20.74 21.23
C SER A 252 10.60 21.73 20.54
N LYS A 253 10.06 22.71 19.79
CA LYS A 253 10.87 23.84 19.31
C LYS A 253 11.28 24.70 20.52
N PRO A 254 12.57 24.95 20.78
CA PRO A 254 12.95 25.96 21.75
C PRO A 254 12.34 27.29 21.31
N SER A 255 11.63 27.94 22.23
CA SER A 255 11.15 29.31 22.07
C SER A 255 12.26 30.16 21.46
N LYS A 256 12.03 30.71 20.25
CA LYS A 256 12.80 31.83 19.74
C LYS A 256 12.62 33.00 20.70
N LYS A 257 13.42 33.02 21.75
CA LYS A 257 13.47 34.12 22.72
C LYS A 257 14.90 34.38 23.16
N TYR A 258 15.84 34.38 22.20
CA TYR A 258 17.17 34.96 22.36
C TYR A 258 17.70 35.39 20.99
N LEU A 259 17.19 36.53 20.50
CA LEU A 259 17.88 37.43 19.58
C LEU A 259 17.32 38.84 19.86
N GLU A 260 17.76 39.40 20.98
CA GLU A 260 18.02 40.83 21.13
C GLU A 260 19.52 40.99 21.37
#